data_AF-A0A8H9FS61-F1
#
_entry.id   AF-A0A8H9FS61-F1
#
_cell.length_a   1.000
_cell.length_b   1.000
_cell.length_c   1.000
_cell.angle_alpha   90.00
_cell.angle_beta   90.00
_cell.angle_gamma   90.00
#
_symmetry.space_group_name_H-M   'P 1'
#
loop_
_entity.id
_entity.type
_entity.pdbx_description
1 polymer ?
#
loop_
_entity_poly.entity_id
_entity_poly.type
_entity_poly.pdbx_seq_one_letter_code
_entity_poly.pdbx_strand_id
1 'polypeptide(L)'
;MPPDWDDNRWDEDENWDLTLTPDDTVESLYRRYDAAVERSRATLDRLVAQGGLDQPIARTGPDGEQVSLRRLVLDHAEEYGRHTGHADLLREAVDGRVGEDPPPGWRPQSGT
;
A
#
# COMPACT_ATOMS: atom_id res chain seq x y z
N MET A 1 7.03 1.81 15.49
CA MET A 1 6.05 1.39 14.47
C MET A 1 5.20 0.28 15.10
N PRO A 2 4.21 -0.34 14.45
CA PRO A 2 3.71 -1.63 14.95
C PRO A 2 4.84 -2.67 14.97
N PRO A 3 4.76 -3.71 15.81
CA PRO A 3 5.83 -4.71 15.96
C PRO A 3 6.27 -5.31 14.63
N ASP A 4 5.31 -5.57 13.73
CA ASP A 4 5.57 -6.16 12.41
C ASP A 4 6.36 -5.24 11.46
N TRP A 5 6.58 -3.98 11.81
CA TRP A 5 7.33 -2.99 11.04
C TRP A 5 8.52 -2.41 11.82
N ASP A 6 8.73 -2.83 13.07
CA ASP A 6 9.88 -2.40 13.90
C ASP A 6 11.14 -3.24 13.60
N ASP A 7 10.96 -4.50 13.22
CA ASP A 7 11.99 -5.39 12.69
C ASP A 7 11.61 -5.72 11.25
N ASN A 8 11.70 -4.73 10.35
CA ASN A 8 11.36 -4.94 8.95
C ASN A 8 12.37 -5.84 8.24
N ARG A 9 13.35 -6.45 8.93
CA ARG A 9 14.32 -7.43 8.39
C ARG A 9 14.97 -7.05 7.07
N TRP A 10 15.01 -5.78 6.73
CA TRP A 10 15.44 -5.33 5.41
C TRP A 10 16.92 -5.61 5.18
N ASP A 11 17.70 -5.60 6.27
CA ASP A 11 19.11 -6.01 6.28
C ASP A 11 19.30 -7.52 6.04
N GLU A 12 18.26 -8.34 6.21
CA GLU A 12 18.28 -9.80 6.06
C GLU A 12 17.65 -10.26 4.73
N ASP A 13 16.51 -9.70 4.35
CA ASP A 13 15.79 -9.95 3.09
C ASP A 13 15.12 -8.65 2.62
N GLU A 14 15.59 -8.11 1.49
CA GLU A 14 15.00 -6.90 0.89
C GLU A 14 13.54 -7.08 0.45
N ASN A 15 13.10 -8.33 0.25
CA ASN A 15 11.76 -8.72 -0.18
C ASN A 15 10.96 -9.40 0.93
N TRP A 16 11.34 -9.22 2.19
CA TRP A 16 10.68 -9.86 3.33
C TRP A 16 9.14 -9.65 3.33
N ASP A 17 8.68 -8.50 2.82
CA ASP A 17 7.26 -8.13 2.72
C ASP A 17 6.51 -8.86 1.60
N LEU A 18 7.25 -9.47 0.68
CA LEU A 18 6.75 -10.33 -0.40
C LEU A 18 6.90 -11.83 -0.07
N THR A 19 7.56 -12.17 1.04
CA THR A 19 7.79 -13.55 1.47
C THR A 19 6.69 -13.99 2.44
N LEU A 20 5.96 -15.05 2.07
CA LEU A 20 4.98 -15.69 2.94
C LEU A 20 5.64 -16.75 3.82
N THR A 21 5.20 -16.83 5.07
CA THR A 21 5.51 -17.89 6.02
C THR A 21 4.35 -18.89 6.13
N PRO A 22 4.57 -20.12 6.64
CA PRO A 22 3.49 -21.07 6.91
C PRO A 22 2.43 -20.55 7.90
N ASP A 23 2.77 -19.55 8.71
CA ASP A 23 1.87 -18.94 9.70
C ASP A 23 1.03 -17.80 9.11
N ASP A 24 1.31 -17.36 7.88
CA ASP A 24 0.54 -16.32 7.21
C ASP A 24 -0.80 -16.86 6.72
N THR A 25 -1.87 -16.30 7.30
CA THR A 25 -3.25 -16.56 6.89
C THR A 25 -3.77 -15.40 6.04
N VAL A 26 -4.77 -15.66 5.19
CA VAL A 26 -5.44 -14.59 4.43
C VAL A 26 -5.96 -13.49 5.36
N GLU A 27 -6.53 -13.87 6.51
CA GLU A 27 -7.04 -12.91 7.50
C GLU A 27 -5.91 -12.05 8.11
N SER A 28 -4.78 -12.65 8.47
CA SER A 28 -3.65 -11.90 9.03
C SER A 28 -3.04 -10.94 8.01
N LEU A 29 -2.96 -11.34 6.73
CA LEU A 29 -2.49 -10.48 5.65
C LEU A 29 -3.42 -9.27 5.42
N TYR A 30 -4.74 -9.49 5.38
CA TYR A 30 -5.70 -8.39 5.28
C TYR A 30 -5.64 -7.47 6.50
N ARG A 31 -5.56 -8.02 7.71
CA ARG A 31 -5.41 -7.23 8.94
C ARG A 31 -4.15 -6.36 8.92
N ARG A 32 -3.03 -6.89 8.41
CA ARG A 32 -1.77 -6.16 8.26
C ARG A 32 -1.92 -5.00 7.26
N TYR A 33 -2.59 -5.26 6.13
CA TYR A 33 -2.89 -4.25 5.12
C TYR A 33 -3.79 -3.15 5.67
N ASP A 34 -4.91 -3.49 6.31
CA ASP A 34 -5.85 -2.53 6.89
C ASP A 34 -5.16 -1.64 7.92
N ALA A 35 -4.38 -2.24 8.82
CA ALA A 35 -3.60 -1.48 9.79
C ALA A 35 -2.59 -0.52 9.12
N ALA A 36 -1.97 -0.93 8.00
CA ALA A 36 -1.07 -0.06 7.24
C ALA A 36 -1.80 1.12 6.59
N VAL A 37 -2.98 0.88 6.02
CA VAL A 37 -3.85 1.92 5.46
C VAL A 37 -4.28 2.92 6.53
N GLU A 38 -4.74 2.44 7.69
CA GLU A 38 -5.16 3.30 8.80
C GLU A 38 -4.03 4.21 9.29
N ARG A 39 -2.81 3.65 9.47
CA ARG A 39 -1.64 4.43 9.86
C ARG A 39 -1.23 5.45 8.81
N SER A 40 -1.26 5.07 7.54
CA SER A 40 -0.95 5.96 6.42
C SER A 40 -1.90 7.15 6.40
N ARG A 41 -3.22 6.90 6.49
CA ARG A 41 -4.26 7.94 6.56
C ARG A 41 -4.09 8.87 7.76
N ALA A 42 -3.95 8.32 8.97
CA ALA A 42 -3.76 9.12 10.18
C ALA A 42 -2.49 9.99 10.10
N THR A 43 -1.41 9.46 9.49
CA THR A 43 -0.17 10.21 9.29
C THR A 43 -0.34 11.32 8.27
N LEU A 44 -0.97 11.03 7.13
CA LEU A 44 -1.23 12.02 6.09
C LEU A 44 -2.12 13.15 6.60
N ASP A 45 -3.21 12.83 7.31
CA ASP A 45 -4.11 13.82 7.90
C ASP A 45 -3.37 14.74 8.87
N ARG A 46 -2.54 14.17 9.74
CA ARG A 46 -1.70 14.95 10.67
C ARG A 46 -0.73 15.87 9.92
N LEU A 47 -0.04 15.36 8.90
CA LEU A 47 0.93 16.16 8.14
C LEU A 47 0.22 17.28 7.39
N VAL A 48 -0.88 16.98 6.69
CA VAL A 48 -1.68 17.99 5.98
C VAL A 48 -2.17 19.07 6.94
N ALA A 49 -2.63 18.71 8.14
CA ALA A 49 -3.03 19.69 9.16
C ALA A 49 -1.86 20.57 9.67
N GLN A 50 -0.63 20.04 9.68
CA GLN A 50 0.55 20.74 10.18
C GLN A 50 1.17 21.72 9.16
N GLY A 51 1.22 21.33 7.88
CA GLY A 51 1.97 22.08 6.87
C GLY A 51 1.36 22.08 5.47
N GLY A 52 0.18 21.48 5.30
CA GLY A 52 -0.46 21.34 3.99
C GLY A 52 0.30 20.39 3.04
N LEU A 53 -0.17 20.30 1.80
CA LEU A 53 0.42 19.41 0.80
C LEU A 53 1.72 19.94 0.19
N ASP A 54 1.99 21.25 0.30
CA ASP A 54 3.20 21.89 -0.24
C ASP A 54 4.43 21.71 0.64
N GLN A 55 4.28 21.25 1.89
CA GLN A 55 5.42 21.10 2.78
C GLN A 55 6.43 20.09 2.22
N PRO A 56 7.74 20.33 2.40
CA PRO A 56 8.77 19.40 2.00
C PRO A 56 8.76 18.18 2.95
N ILE A 57 9.13 17.02 2.42
CA ILE A 57 9.33 15.80 3.21
C ILE A 57 10.81 15.41 3.24
N ALA A 58 11.18 14.48 4.12
CA ALA A 58 12.53 13.94 4.25
C ALA A 58 12.91 12.98 3.09
N ARG A 59 12.63 13.37 1.85
CA ARG A 59 13.02 12.69 0.62
C ARG A 59 13.55 13.72 -0.36
N THR A 60 14.75 13.47 -0.88
CA THR A 60 15.40 14.32 -1.88
C THR A 60 15.10 13.79 -3.28
N GLY A 61 14.68 14.67 -4.17
CA GLY A 61 14.46 14.38 -5.58
C GLY A 61 15.77 14.25 -6.37
N PRO A 62 15.70 13.82 -7.64
CA PRO A 62 16.87 13.67 -8.50
C PRO A 62 17.64 14.98 -8.75
N ASP A 63 16.98 16.13 -8.58
CA ASP A 63 17.53 17.48 -8.71
C ASP A 63 18.22 18.00 -7.45
N GLY A 64 18.20 17.22 -6.35
CA GLY A 64 18.77 17.62 -5.07
C GLY A 64 17.82 18.41 -4.15
N GLU A 65 16.60 18.71 -4.61
CA GLU A 65 15.60 19.44 -3.83
C GLU A 65 14.74 18.47 -3.01
N GLN A 66 14.19 18.94 -1.88
CA GLN A 66 13.24 18.14 -1.13
C GLN A 66 11.92 18.03 -1.90
N VAL A 67 11.40 16.81 -2.03
CA VAL A 67 10.10 16.61 -2.65
C VAL A 67 8.98 17.06 -1.71
N SER A 68 7.87 17.54 -2.25
CA SER A 68 6.70 17.91 -1.45
C SER A 68 5.88 16.70 -1.03
N LEU A 69 5.10 16.85 0.05
CA LEU A 69 4.11 15.85 0.46
C LEU A 69 3.11 15.56 -0.67
N ARG A 70 2.73 16.57 -1.45
CA ARG A 70 1.89 16.40 -2.65
C ARG A 70 2.52 15.42 -3.64
N ARG A 71 3.81 15.60 -3.94
CA ARG A 71 4.52 14.72 -4.88
C ARG A 71 4.49 13.28 -4.37
N LEU A 72 4.76 13.06 -3.08
CA LEU A 72 4.69 11.73 -2.48
C LEU A 72 3.31 11.08 -2.63
N VAL A 73 2.23 11.82 -2.35
CA VAL A 73 0.86 11.28 -2.46
C VAL A 73 0.52 10.92 -3.91
N LEU A 74 0.91 11.76 -4.87
CA LEU A 74 0.69 11.48 -6.29
C LEU A 74 1.51 10.27 -6.77
N ASP A 75 2.79 10.19 -6.39
CA ASP A 75 3.64 9.04 -6.67
C ASP A 75 3.02 7.75 -6.10
N HIS A 76 2.50 7.80 -4.87
CA HIS A 76 1.86 6.65 -4.23
C HIS A 76 0.57 6.22 -4.93
N ALA A 77 -0.27 7.17 -5.35
CA ALA A 77 -1.49 6.87 -6.08
C ALA A 77 -1.19 6.25 -7.47
N GLU A 78 -0.19 6.78 -8.18
CA GLU A 78 0.28 6.24 -9.46
C GLU A 78 0.79 4.80 -9.31
N GLU A 79 1.68 4.57 -8.33
CA GLU A 79 2.27 3.26 -8.10
C GLU A 79 1.23 2.23 -7.64
N TYR A 80 0.33 2.63 -6.73
CA TYR A 80 -0.75 1.77 -6.28
C TYR A 80 -1.67 1.38 -7.44
N GLY A 81 -2.01 2.33 -8.32
CA GLY A 81 -2.80 2.06 -9.53
C GLY A 81 -2.11 1.06 -10.48
N ARG A 82 -0.80 1.15 -10.67
CA ARG A 82 -0.03 0.17 -11.47
C ARG A 82 -0.09 -1.23 -10.87
N HIS A 83 0.03 -1.36 -9.55
CA HIS A 83 -0.08 -2.65 -8.87
C HIS A 83 -1.50 -3.24 -8.94
N THR A 84 -2.54 -2.42 -8.77
CA THR A 84 -3.92 -2.88 -8.94
C THR A 84 -4.14 -3.40 -10.35
N GLY A 85 -3.64 -2.71 -11.38
CA GLY A 85 -3.72 -3.20 -12.77
C GLY A 85 -3.05 -4.56 -12.97
N HIS A 86 -1.91 -4.83 -12.33
CA HIS A 86 -1.30 -6.18 -12.35
C HIS A 86 -2.17 -7.22 -11.64
N ALA A 87 -2.74 -6.86 -10.48
CA ALA A 87 -3.63 -7.75 -9.74
C ALA A 87 -4.88 -8.09 -10.55
N ASP A 88 -5.43 -7.15 -11.31
CA ASP A 88 -6.59 -7.36 -12.17
C ASP A 88 -6.31 -8.39 -13.26
N LEU A 89 -5.14 -8.34 -13.91
CA LEU A 89 -4.73 -9.34 -14.89
C LEU A 89 -4.62 -10.75 -14.28
N LEU A 90 -4.11 -10.84 -13.04
CA LEU A 90 -4.04 -12.13 -12.33
C LEU A 90 -5.44 -12.65 -11.99
N ARG A 91 -6.35 -11.77 -11.56
CA ARG A 91 -7.74 -12.12 -11.23
C ARG A 91 -8.51 -12.56 -12.47
N GLU A 92 -8.33 -11.88 -13.59
CA GLU A 92 -8.91 -12.27 -14.88
C GLU A 92 -8.43 -13.68 -15.28
N ALA A 93 -7.13 -13.95 -15.15
CA ALA A 93 -6.57 -15.26 -15.48
C ALA A 93 -7.02 -16.38 -14.53
N VAL A 94 -7.16 -16.10 -13.23
CA VAL A 94 -7.49 -17.10 -12.21
C VAL A 94 -8.98 -17.42 -12.17
N ASP A 95 -9.86 -16.42 -12.29
CA ASP A 95 -11.30 -16.67 -12.22
C ASP A 95 -12.20 -15.77 -13.08
N GLY A 96 -11.61 -15.08 -14.06
CA GLY A 96 -12.36 -14.33 -15.09
C GLY A 96 -12.92 -13.00 -14.65
N ARG A 97 -12.64 -12.53 -13.42
CA ARG A 97 -13.05 -11.18 -12.98
C ARG A 97 -12.04 -10.13 -13.45
N VAL A 98 -12.50 -9.18 -14.24
CA VAL A 98 -11.74 -7.99 -14.64
C VAL A 98 -11.76 -6.92 -13.54
N GLY A 99 -10.77 -6.05 -13.54
CA GLY A 99 -10.69 -4.87 -12.69
C GLY A 99 -11.69 -3.78 -13.05
N GLU A 100 -11.92 -2.88 -12.08
CA GLU A 100 -12.89 -1.77 -12.11
C GLU A 100 -14.38 -2.21 -12.22
N ASP A 101 -15.26 -1.49 -11.53
CA ASP A 101 -16.74 -1.64 -11.58
C ASP A 101 -17.28 -3.08 -11.42
N PRO A 102 -17.12 -3.73 -10.26
CA PRO A 102 -17.76 -5.01 -10.02
C PRO A 102 -19.29 -4.86 -10.11
N PRO A 103 -20.03 -5.90 -10.57
CA PRO A 103 -21.47 -5.82 -10.71
C PRO A 103 -22.16 -5.37 -9.41
N PRO A 104 -23.29 -4.64 -9.48
CA PRO A 104 -24.03 -4.23 -8.30
C PRO A 104 -24.30 -5.42 -7.35
N GLY A 105 -23.88 -5.29 -6.09
CA GLY A 105 -24.05 -6.34 -5.07
C GLY A 105 -22.91 -7.34 -4.97
N TRP A 106 -21.83 -7.19 -5.75
CA TRP A 106 -20.62 -7.98 -5.55
C TRP A 106 -20.03 -7.72 -4.15
N ARG A 107 -19.63 -8.81 -3.49
CA ARG A 107 -18.88 -8.76 -2.23
C ARG A 107 -17.62 -9.60 -2.39
N PRO A 108 -16.48 -9.16 -1.82
CA PRO A 108 -15.30 -10.00 -1.76
C PRO A 108 -15.65 -11.30 -1.04
N GLN A 109 -15.48 -12.43 -1.72
CA GLN A 109 -15.58 -13.75 -1.11
C GLN A 109 -14.17 -14.19 -0.73
N SER A 110 -13.86 -14.14 0.56
CA SER A 110 -12.73 -14.90 1.10
C SER A 110 -13.10 -16.39 0.99
N GLY A 111 -12.19 -17.20 0.44
CA GLY A 111 -12.44 -18.59 0.06
C GLY A 111 -13.03 -19.48 1.15
N THR A 112 -13.68 -20.56 0.69
CA THR A 112 -14.32 -21.64 1.48
C THR A 112 -13.35 -22.41 2.37
#